data_AF-A0A0S8H7W4-F1
#
_entry.id   AF-A0A0S8H7W4-F1
#
_cell.length_a   1.000
_cell.length_b   1.000
_cell.length_c   1.000
_cell.angle_alpha   90.00
_cell.angle_beta   90.00
_cell.angle_gamma   90.00
#
_symmetry.space_group_name_H-M   'P 1'
#
loop_
_entity.id
_entity.type
_entity.pdbx_description
1 polymer ?
#
loop_
_entity_poly.entity_id
_entity_poly.type
_entity_poly.pdbx_seq_one_letter_code
_entity_poly.pdbx_strand_id
1 'polypeptide(L)'
;MAQETIRPTVARDSPTNDSPAQKKLRAELRSSGLKLCYQSRRHGNSELYVMDADGANSVNITNTPDVDEVYPHVSAEGQRVCFTTVAAEDGGVRFDVHWMNMDGSNRTLVAGDATDPCWDPSGTKIAFVKRLGRTKTGDYQNAGLFVYDIRTGRYEETTAGKLYHAYVPCWSPAGDWVIATVHEHADFGHAIVAIDLQDIRISALKGHAALHLRLKEGVNGCRPDFSWDGKMLCWNPDDYHIYVARFSPDRLVRGRAVAQAPEGGSVYHGDWSPDGQYIAYSMTADVKSSNARTRGLWDIFAARADGSVYVQLTFDHANSKQPEFFSPA
;
A
#
# COMPACT_ATOMS: atom_id res chain seq x y z
N MET A 1 -11.96 27.44 0.09
CA MET A 1 -10.79 27.45 -0.81
C MET A 1 -11.03 26.35 -1.82
N ALA A 2 -11.01 26.67 -3.12
CA ALA A 2 -11.18 25.64 -4.16
C ALA A 2 -10.04 24.63 -4.03
N GLN A 3 -10.36 23.33 -4.00
CA GLN A 3 -9.35 22.28 -4.14
C GLN A 3 -8.54 22.56 -5.41
N GLU A 4 -7.22 22.58 -5.30
CA GLU A 4 -6.35 22.54 -6.48
C GLU A 4 -6.72 21.27 -7.26
N THR A 5 -7.36 21.45 -8.41
CA THR A 5 -7.71 20.36 -9.32
C THR A 5 -6.41 19.90 -9.99
N ILE A 6 -5.87 18.78 -9.53
CA ILE A 6 -4.78 18.11 -10.22
C ILE A 6 -5.33 17.55 -11.52
N ARG A 7 -4.52 17.60 -12.58
CA ARG A 7 -4.93 17.02 -13.86
C ARG A 7 -5.05 15.51 -13.71
N PRO A 8 -6.17 14.89 -14.13
CA PRO A 8 -6.30 13.44 -14.05
C PRO A 8 -5.15 12.72 -14.76
N THR A 9 -4.77 11.60 -14.17
CA THR A 9 -3.82 10.66 -14.74
C THR A 9 -4.45 10.02 -15.98
N VAL A 10 -3.71 9.90 -17.08
CA VAL A 10 -4.17 9.25 -18.31
C VAL A 10 -3.25 8.07 -18.56
N ALA A 11 -3.82 6.86 -18.49
CA ALA A 11 -3.11 5.65 -18.82
C ALA A 11 -2.93 5.48 -20.33
N ARG A 12 -1.90 4.74 -20.71
CA ARG A 12 -1.46 4.53 -22.08
C ARG A 12 -0.93 3.10 -22.24
N ASP A 13 -0.70 2.72 -23.49
CA ASP A 13 -0.18 1.37 -23.83
C ASP A 13 1.34 1.35 -24.06
N SER A 14 2.02 2.50 -23.98
CA SER A 14 3.48 2.58 -24.21
C SER A 14 4.11 3.85 -23.63
N PRO A 15 5.37 3.78 -23.14
CA PRO A 15 6.12 4.95 -22.66
C PRO A 15 6.52 5.91 -23.79
N THR A 16 6.44 5.49 -25.06
CA THR A 16 6.85 6.29 -26.24
C THR A 16 6.08 7.62 -26.36
N ASN A 17 4.90 7.70 -25.75
CA ASN A 17 4.03 8.87 -25.81
C ASN A 17 4.24 9.87 -24.68
N ASP A 18 5.18 9.64 -23.76
CA ASP A 18 5.44 10.56 -22.64
C ASP A 18 5.63 12.01 -23.11
N SER A 19 4.93 12.94 -22.46
CA SER A 19 5.14 14.38 -22.64
C SER A 19 6.56 14.78 -22.23
N PRO A 20 7.07 15.97 -22.61
CA PRO A 20 8.39 16.43 -22.17
C PRO A 20 8.56 16.44 -20.64
N ALA A 21 7.53 16.81 -19.88
CA ALA A 21 7.56 16.77 -18.42
C ALA A 21 7.63 15.34 -17.88
N GLN A 22 6.91 14.40 -18.50
CA GLN A 22 6.93 12.98 -18.15
C GLN A 22 8.28 12.32 -18.44
N LYS A 23 8.88 12.64 -19.59
CA LYS A 23 10.23 12.19 -19.95
C LYS A 23 11.27 12.68 -18.95
N LYS A 24 11.12 13.94 -18.48
CA LYS A 24 11.98 14.49 -17.43
C LYS A 24 11.81 13.75 -16.11
N LEU A 25 10.56 13.54 -15.64
CA LEU A 25 10.30 12.78 -14.41
C LEU A 25 10.85 11.34 -14.50
N ARG A 26 10.67 10.66 -15.64
CA ARG A 26 11.23 9.32 -15.85
C ARG A 26 12.76 9.31 -15.75
N ALA A 27 13.42 10.33 -16.30
CA ALA A 27 14.87 10.47 -16.19
C ALA A 27 15.33 10.75 -14.74
N GLU A 28 14.56 11.55 -13.99
CA GLU A 28 14.78 11.80 -12.56
C GLU A 28 14.68 10.48 -11.76
N LEU A 29 13.61 9.71 -11.95
CA LEU A 29 13.41 8.38 -11.34
C LEU A 29 14.51 7.38 -11.73
N ARG A 30 14.98 7.40 -12.98
CA ARG A 30 16.12 6.58 -13.40
C ARG A 30 17.40 6.96 -12.64
N SER A 31 17.63 8.25 -12.45
CA SER A 31 18.85 8.76 -11.81
C SER A 31 18.85 8.65 -10.28
N SER A 32 17.69 8.43 -9.65
CA SER A 32 17.61 8.30 -8.20
C SER A 32 18.19 6.97 -7.68
N GLY A 33 18.27 5.95 -8.54
CA GLY A 33 18.70 4.60 -8.14
C GLY A 33 17.67 3.84 -7.31
N LEU A 34 16.49 4.42 -7.09
CA LEU A 34 15.39 3.79 -6.35
C LEU A 34 14.78 2.64 -7.16
N LYS A 35 14.13 1.72 -6.45
CA LYS A 35 13.40 0.59 -7.02
C LYS A 35 11.98 0.52 -6.45
N LEU A 36 11.15 -0.27 -7.11
CA LEU A 36 9.78 -0.57 -6.69
C LEU A 36 9.60 -2.09 -6.57
N CYS A 37 9.04 -2.55 -5.46
CA CYS A 37 8.44 -3.88 -5.34
C CYS A 37 6.92 -3.76 -5.53
N TYR A 38 6.29 -4.67 -6.25
CA TYR A 38 4.85 -4.62 -6.50
C TYR A 38 4.32 -6.00 -6.87
N GLN A 39 3.02 -6.22 -6.70
CA GLN A 39 2.37 -7.45 -7.16
C GLN A 39 1.88 -7.30 -8.61
N SER A 40 1.90 -8.36 -9.41
CA SER A 40 1.33 -8.37 -10.78
C SER A 40 0.77 -9.74 -11.17
N ARG A 41 -0.31 -9.76 -11.96
CA ARG A 41 -0.95 -10.98 -12.50
C ARG A 41 -0.53 -11.32 -13.93
N ARG A 42 0.62 -10.81 -14.39
CA ARG A 42 1.10 -10.95 -15.78
C ARG A 42 1.14 -12.41 -16.29
N HIS A 43 1.31 -13.38 -15.39
CA HIS A 43 1.43 -14.80 -15.74
C HIS A 43 0.31 -15.70 -15.17
N GLY A 44 -0.88 -15.14 -14.89
CA GLY A 44 -2.08 -15.91 -14.55
C GLY A 44 -2.37 -16.02 -13.04
N ASN A 45 -1.37 -15.85 -12.18
CA ASN A 45 -1.48 -15.66 -10.74
C ASN A 45 -0.72 -14.38 -10.32
N SER A 46 -1.01 -13.90 -9.11
CA SER A 46 -0.32 -12.73 -8.53
C SER A 46 1.05 -13.15 -8.04
N GLU A 47 2.08 -12.47 -8.50
CA GLU A 47 3.48 -12.70 -8.15
C GLU A 47 4.11 -11.36 -7.77
N LEU A 48 5.19 -11.37 -6.98
CA LEU A 48 5.91 -10.15 -6.65
C LEU A 48 7.01 -9.88 -7.67
N TYR A 49 7.07 -8.64 -8.12
CA TYR A 49 8.05 -8.14 -9.07
C TYR A 49 8.85 -7.02 -8.44
N VAL A 50 10.09 -6.86 -8.91
CA VAL A 50 10.93 -5.69 -8.66
C VAL A 50 11.25 -5.04 -9.99
N MET A 51 11.21 -3.71 -10.04
CA MET A 51 11.65 -2.91 -11.18
C MET A 51 12.44 -1.69 -10.72
N ASP A 52 13.19 -1.08 -11.64
CA ASP A 52 13.75 0.25 -11.42
C ASP A 52 12.63 1.29 -11.30
N ALA A 53 12.86 2.37 -10.56
CA ALA A 53 11.84 3.40 -10.34
C ALA A 53 11.33 4.08 -11.63
N ASP A 54 12.06 3.96 -12.75
CA ASP A 54 11.64 4.44 -14.06
C ASP A 54 10.78 3.43 -14.85
N GLY A 55 10.49 2.26 -14.27
CA GLY A 55 9.72 1.16 -14.86
C GLY A 55 10.56 0.13 -15.64
N ALA A 56 11.88 0.31 -15.74
CA ALA A 56 12.75 -0.63 -16.44
C ALA A 56 13.09 -1.87 -15.59
N ASN A 57 13.65 -2.90 -16.24
CA ASN A 57 14.27 -4.05 -15.59
C ASN A 57 13.35 -4.80 -14.59
N SER A 58 12.07 -4.95 -14.95
CA SER A 58 11.09 -5.71 -14.17
C SER A 58 11.46 -7.20 -14.12
N VAL A 59 11.55 -7.77 -12.92
CA VAL A 59 11.90 -9.17 -12.65
C VAL A 59 10.94 -9.78 -11.63
N ASN A 60 10.48 -11.02 -11.87
CA ASN A 60 9.71 -11.79 -10.89
C ASN A 60 10.63 -12.37 -9.81
N ILE A 61 10.37 -12.07 -8.54
CA ILE A 61 11.19 -12.52 -7.40
C ILE A 61 10.59 -13.71 -6.62
N THR A 62 9.39 -14.17 -6.97
CA THR A 62 8.66 -15.20 -6.19
C THR A 62 8.58 -16.54 -6.92
N ASN A 63 8.31 -16.52 -8.22
CA ASN A 63 8.25 -17.68 -9.10
C ASN A 63 7.38 -18.85 -8.57
N THR A 64 6.15 -18.56 -8.14
CA THR A 64 5.25 -19.49 -7.42
C THR A 64 3.88 -19.65 -8.11
N PRO A 65 3.80 -20.38 -9.24
CA PRO A 65 2.63 -20.37 -10.13
C PRO A 65 1.30 -20.82 -9.50
N ASP A 66 1.34 -21.54 -8.37
CA ASP A 66 0.17 -22.14 -7.72
C ASP A 66 -0.37 -21.32 -6.53
N VAL A 67 0.23 -20.18 -6.21
CA VAL A 67 -0.13 -19.33 -5.06
C VAL A 67 -0.21 -17.86 -5.52
N ASP A 68 -1.21 -17.12 -5.04
CA ASP A 68 -1.26 -15.67 -5.23
C ASP A 68 -0.39 -14.99 -4.16
N GLU A 69 0.57 -14.18 -4.55
CA GLU A 69 1.42 -13.37 -3.65
C GLU A 69 1.09 -11.88 -3.80
N VAL A 70 0.72 -11.27 -2.67
CA VAL A 70 0.02 -9.97 -2.62
C VAL A 70 0.41 -9.21 -1.35
N TYR A 71 0.11 -7.91 -1.32
CA TYR A 71 0.43 -7.02 -0.19
C TYR A 71 1.92 -7.04 0.21
N PRO A 72 2.85 -6.75 -0.71
CA PRO A 72 4.26 -6.63 -0.36
C PRO A 72 4.49 -5.41 0.54
N HIS A 73 5.48 -5.50 1.41
CA HIS A 73 6.10 -4.35 2.09
C HIS A 73 7.59 -4.62 2.21
N VAL A 74 8.42 -3.66 1.81
CA VAL A 74 9.88 -3.80 1.80
C VAL A 74 10.45 -3.38 3.15
N SER A 75 11.53 -4.02 3.61
CA SER A 75 12.22 -3.60 4.83
C SER A 75 12.96 -2.28 4.62
N ALA A 76 13.20 -1.53 5.70
CA ALA A 76 13.82 -0.20 5.62
C ALA A 76 15.23 -0.25 4.97
N GLU A 77 15.96 -1.35 5.13
CA GLU A 77 17.25 -1.56 4.48
C GLU A 77 17.18 -2.01 3.01
N GLY A 78 15.99 -2.27 2.47
CA GLY A 78 15.79 -2.65 1.07
C GLY A 78 16.23 -4.07 0.70
N GLN A 79 16.48 -4.93 1.69
CA GLN A 79 17.04 -6.28 1.47
C GLN A 79 16.01 -7.41 1.62
N ARG A 80 14.84 -7.13 2.20
CA ARG A 80 13.79 -8.12 2.45
C ARG A 80 12.42 -7.59 2.09
N VAL A 81 11.49 -8.50 1.84
CA VAL A 81 10.08 -8.21 1.63
C VAL A 81 9.23 -9.14 2.48
N CYS A 82 8.21 -8.59 3.15
CA CYS A 82 7.13 -9.38 3.73
C CYS A 82 5.88 -9.25 2.86
N PHE A 83 5.07 -10.30 2.83
CA PHE A 83 3.93 -10.38 1.93
C PHE A 83 2.91 -11.42 2.39
N THR A 84 1.71 -11.33 1.84
CA THR A 84 0.63 -12.30 2.05
C THR A 84 0.58 -13.29 0.89
N THR A 85 0.47 -14.57 1.22
CA THR A 85 0.21 -15.65 0.26
C THR A 85 -1.24 -16.08 0.35
N VAL A 86 -1.89 -16.29 -0.79
CA VAL A 86 -3.28 -16.71 -0.90
C VAL A 86 -3.36 -17.97 -1.75
N ALA A 87 -3.87 -19.05 -1.17
CA ALA A 87 -4.00 -20.34 -1.85
C ALA A 87 -5.39 -20.94 -1.64
N ALA A 88 -5.93 -21.58 -2.68
CA ALA A 88 -7.16 -22.36 -2.54
C ALA A 88 -6.90 -23.61 -1.69
N GLU A 89 -7.87 -23.98 -0.84
CA GLU A 89 -7.85 -25.22 -0.07
C GLU A 89 -9.25 -25.85 -0.05
N ASP A 90 -9.33 -27.13 0.30
CA ASP A 90 -10.61 -27.81 0.50
C ASP A 90 -11.46 -27.07 1.55
N GLY A 91 -12.59 -26.52 1.11
CA GLY A 91 -13.53 -25.81 1.98
C GLY A 91 -13.16 -24.35 2.29
N GLY A 92 -12.16 -23.73 1.64
CA GLY A 92 -11.84 -22.32 1.89
C GLY A 92 -10.67 -21.74 1.10
N VAL A 93 -10.13 -20.64 1.62
CA VAL A 93 -8.92 -19.99 1.08
C VAL A 93 -7.97 -19.71 2.23
N ARG A 94 -6.74 -20.22 2.11
CA ARG A 94 -5.65 -20.01 3.08
C ARG A 94 -4.96 -18.70 2.80
N PHE A 95 -4.71 -17.95 3.86
CA PHE A 95 -3.95 -16.71 3.82
C PHE A 95 -2.85 -16.81 4.87
N ASP A 96 -1.60 -16.70 4.44
CA ASP A 96 -0.44 -16.77 5.33
C ASP A 96 0.48 -15.58 5.09
N VAL A 97 1.14 -15.11 6.13
CA VAL A 97 2.17 -14.08 6.02
C VAL A 97 3.53 -14.75 5.94
N HIS A 98 4.34 -14.29 4.99
CA HIS A 98 5.71 -14.72 4.79
C HIS A 98 6.65 -13.51 4.72
N TRP A 99 7.94 -13.78 4.89
CA TRP A 99 8.99 -12.86 4.44
C TRP A 99 10.11 -13.62 3.72
N MET A 100 10.87 -12.93 2.90
CA MET A 100 12.02 -13.47 2.17
C MET A 100 13.04 -12.37 1.85
N ASN A 101 14.22 -12.76 1.36
CA ASN A 101 15.19 -11.82 0.79
C ASN A 101 14.69 -11.28 -0.56
N MET A 102 15.15 -10.07 -0.95
CA MET A 102 14.74 -9.46 -2.24
C MET A 102 15.15 -10.23 -3.49
N ASP A 103 16.06 -11.20 -3.38
CA ASP A 103 16.43 -12.13 -4.46
C ASP A 103 15.53 -13.38 -4.55
N GLY A 104 14.51 -13.49 -3.68
CA GLY A 104 13.59 -14.62 -3.60
C GLY A 104 14.05 -15.75 -2.66
N SER A 105 15.25 -15.66 -2.09
CA SER A 105 15.80 -16.69 -1.19
C SER A 105 15.28 -16.55 0.25
N ASN A 106 15.48 -17.60 1.06
CA ASN A 106 15.19 -17.61 2.51
C ASN A 106 13.74 -17.29 2.89
N ARG A 107 12.78 -17.76 2.08
CA ARG A 107 11.37 -17.66 2.39
C ARG A 107 11.02 -18.32 3.73
N THR A 108 10.39 -17.55 4.60
CA THR A 108 10.06 -17.93 5.98
C THR A 108 8.59 -17.62 6.27
N LEU A 109 7.87 -18.59 6.86
CA LEU A 109 6.51 -18.40 7.34
C LEU A 109 6.53 -17.56 8.63
N VAL A 110 5.78 -16.47 8.65
CA VAL A 110 5.56 -15.62 9.83
C VAL A 110 4.40 -16.17 10.66
N ALA A 111 3.24 -16.32 10.01
CA ALA A 111 2.02 -16.81 10.65
C ALA A 111 1.04 -17.33 9.59
N GLY A 112 0.33 -18.40 9.94
CA GLY A 112 -0.83 -18.85 9.16
C GLY A 112 -2.11 -18.12 9.58
N ASP A 113 -3.10 -18.09 8.70
CA ASP A 113 -4.36 -17.34 8.86
C ASP A 113 -4.10 -15.87 9.23
N ALA A 114 -3.27 -15.21 8.44
CA ALA A 114 -2.76 -13.85 8.67
C ALA A 114 -2.66 -13.07 7.34
N THR A 115 -2.74 -11.74 7.40
CA THR A 115 -2.65 -10.85 6.23
C THR A 115 -2.02 -9.50 6.56
N ASP A 116 -1.83 -8.69 5.51
CA ASP A 116 -1.44 -7.28 5.56
C ASP A 116 -0.18 -7.02 6.42
N PRO A 117 0.96 -7.63 6.08
CA PRO A 117 2.17 -7.46 6.86
C PRO A 117 2.87 -6.14 6.55
N CYS A 118 3.56 -5.57 7.54
CA CYS A 118 4.53 -4.49 7.32
C CYS A 118 5.77 -4.66 8.21
N TRP A 119 6.91 -4.22 7.70
CA TRP A 119 8.15 -4.23 8.46
C TRP A 119 8.19 -3.12 9.50
N ASP A 120 8.83 -3.39 10.63
CA ASP A 120 9.26 -2.35 11.55
C ASP A 120 10.47 -1.59 10.99
N PRO A 121 10.77 -0.37 11.49
CA PRO A 121 11.87 0.43 10.97
C PRO A 121 13.26 -0.18 11.18
N SER A 122 13.42 -1.15 12.10
CA SER A 122 14.69 -1.86 12.29
C SER A 122 14.90 -3.04 11.34
N GLY A 123 13.87 -3.46 10.59
CA GLY A 123 13.93 -4.65 9.73
C GLY A 123 14.08 -5.95 10.52
N THR A 124 13.69 -5.98 11.81
CA THR A 124 13.78 -7.16 12.69
C THR A 124 12.43 -7.68 13.17
N LYS A 125 11.37 -6.93 12.92
CA LYS A 125 10.01 -7.28 13.30
C LYS A 125 9.04 -7.04 12.14
N ILE A 126 7.97 -7.82 12.13
CA ILE A 126 6.89 -7.71 11.15
C ILE A 126 5.57 -7.59 11.91
N ALA A 127 4.84 -6.49 11.71
CA ALA A 127 3.46 -6.37 12.15
C ALA A 127 2.52 -7.01 11.13
N PHE A 128 1.41 -7.61 11.58
CA PHE A 128 0.39 -8.21 10.72
C PHE A 128 -0.94 -8.36 11.46
N VAL A 129 -2.02 -8.69 10.76
CA VAL A 129 -3.33 -8.97 11.38
C VAL A 129 -3.71 -10.45 11.26
N LYS A 130 -4.40 -10.99 12.27
CA LYS A 130 -4.85 -12.40 12.28
C LYS A 130 -6.29 -12.51 11.83
N ARG A 131 -6.56 -13.41 10.88
CA ARG A 131 -7.92 -13.70 10.41
C ARG A 131 -8.69 -14.51 11.44
N LEU A 132 -9.98 -14.21 11.58
CA LEU A 132 -10.91 -14.91 12.49
C LEU A 132 -11.57 -16.14 11.86
N GLY A 133 -11.50 -16.29 10.53
CA GLY A 133 -12.10 -17.42 9.83
C GLY A 133 -11.61 -17.58 8.38
N ARG A 134 -11.69 -18.80 7.87
CA ARG A 134 -11.31 -19.18 6.49
C ARG A 134 -12.48 -19.12 5.50
N THR A 135 -13.71 -18.92 5.99
CA THR A 135 -14.89 -18.71 5.14
C THR A 135 -14.87 -17.32 4.53
N LYS A 136 -15.22 -17.22 3.25
CA LYS A 136 -15.36 -15.94 2.56
C LYS A 136 -16.71 -15.31 2.92
N THR A 137 -16.87 -14.91 4.18
CA THR A 137 -18.11 -14.34 4.71
C THR A 137 -17.83 -12.94 5.27
N GLY A 138 -18.27 -11.88 4.58
CA GLY A 138 -18.23 -10.48 5.07
C GLY A 138 -16.85 -9.82 5.16
N ASP A 139 -16.84 -8.48 5.16
CA ASP A 139 -15.65 -7.62 5.11
C ASP A 139 -14.65 -7.85 6.26
N TYR A 140 -13.35 -7.88 5.93
CA TYR A 140 -12.17 -7.87 6.82
C TYR A 140 -12.34 -8.52 8.20
N GLN A 141 -12.72 -9.80 8.28
CA GLN A 141 -12.83 -10.52 9.55
C GLN A 141 -11.45 -10.86 10.14
N ASN A 142 -10.82 -9.88 10.78
CA ASN A 142 -9.56 -10.03 11.51
C ASN A 142 -9.63 -9.36 12.88
N ALA A 143 -8.71 -9.76 13.76
CA ALA A 143 -8.54 -9.21 15.09
C ALA A 143 -7.07 -9.13 15.45
N GLY A 144 -6.72 -8.08 16.19
CA GLY A 144 -5.40 -7.85 16.74
C GLY A 144 -4.36 -7.40 15.71
N LEU A 145 -3.48 -6.52 16.15
CA LEU A 145 -2.17 -6.32 15.52
C LEU A 145 -1.19 -7.26 16.23
N PHE A 146 -0.55 -8.13 15.46
CA PHE A 146 0.46 -9.05 15.95
C PHE A 146 1.84 -8.62 15.47
N VAL A 147 2.86 -8.80 16.30
CA VAL A 147 4.24 -8.47 15.97
C VAL A 147 5.10 -9.72 16.07
N TYR A 148 5.68 -10.13 14.94
CA TYR A 148 6.64 -11.22 14.82
C TYR A 148 8.07 -10.71 14.92
N ASP A 149 8.93 -11.38 15.69
CA ASP A 149 10.37 -11.09 15.77
C ASP A 149 11.16 -12.14 14.99
N ILE A 150 11.81 -11.72 13.89
CA ILE A 150 12.52 -12.63 12.97
C ILE A 150 13.71 -13.33 13.62
N ARG A 151 14.26 -12.78 14.71
CA ARG A 151 15.41 -13.36 15.42
C ARG A 151 15.00 -14.54 16.29
N THR A 152 13.74 -14.57 16.73
CA THR A 152 13.21 -15.60 17.63
C THR A 152 12.22 -16.55 16.96
N GLY A 153 11.61 -16.13 15.84
CA GLY A 153 10.56 -16.87 15.17
C GLY A 153 9.23 -16.87 15.91
N ARG A 154 9.00 -15.92 16.82
CA ARG A 154 7.79 -15.83 17.65
C ARG A 154 7.04 -14.53 17.38
N TYR A 155 5.73 -14.57 17.55
CA TYR A 155 4.86 -13.39 17.51
C TYR A 155 3.98 -13.27 18.76
N GLU A 156 3.55 -12.04 19.04
CA GLU A 156 2.61 -11.70 20.11
C GLU A 156 1.57 -10.68 19.64
N GLU A 157 0.40 -10.67 20.28
CA GLU A 157 -0.63 -9.66 20.02
C GLU A 157 -0.30 -8.38 20.80
N THR A 158 -0.32 -7.23 20.14
CA THR A 158 0.16 -5.95 20.68
C THR A 158 -0.97 -4.98 21.03
N THR A 159 -2.19 -5.19 20.52
CA THR A 159 -3.32 -4.26 20.72
C THR A 159 -4.22 -4.61 21.90
N ALA A 160 -3.85 -5.58 22.74
CA ALA A 160 -4.62 -6.06 23.88
C ALA A 160 -6.06 -6.45 23.51
N GLY A 161 -6.25 -7.00 22.29
CA GLY A 161 -7.55 -7.36 21.75
C GLY A 161 -8.48 -6.17 21.46
N LYS A 162 -7.95 -4.96 21.31
CA LYS A 162 -8.75 -3.75 21.02
C LYS A 162 -8.89 -3.44 19.53
N LEU A 163 -8.15 -4.12 18.66
CA LEU A 163 -8.18 -3.88 17.22
C LEU A 163 -8.96 -4.97 16.49
N TYR A 164 -9.89 -4.57 15.63
CA TYR A 164 -10.68 -5.46 14.77
C TYR A 164 -10.88 -4.81 13.41
N HIS A 165 -11.09 -5.62 12.37
CA HIS A 165 -11.39 -5.15 11.02
C HIS A 165 -10.35 -4.18 10.44
N ALA A 166 -9.08 -4.38 10.79
CA ALA A 166 -7.96 -3.54 10.38
C ALA A 166 -7.29 -4.09 9.11
N TYR A 167 -6.77 -3.21 8.26
CA TYR A 167 -6.02 -3.61 7.06
C TYR A 167 -5.03 -2.53 6.64
N VAL A 168 -4.00 -2.96 5.91
CA VAL A 168 -2.81 -2.16 5.52
C VAL A 168 -2.23 -1.39 6.73
N PRO A 169 -1.71 -2.08 7.75
CA PRO A 169 -0.91 -1.43 8.77
C PRO A 169 0.40 -0.91 8.14
N CYS A 170 0.84 0.28 8.54
CA CYS A 170 2.14 0.83 8.18
C CYS A 170 2.84 1.34 9.44
N TRP A 171 4.08 0.88 9.67
CA TRP A 171 4.86 1.23 10.86
C TRP A 171 5.59 2.54 10.63
N SER A 172 5.48 3.47 11.58
CA SER A 172 6.25 4.70 11.54
C SER A 172 7.76 4.46 11.57
N PRO A 173 8.57 5.27 10.86
CA PRO A 173 10.02 5.16 10.88
C PRO A 173 10.66 5.34 12.27
N ALA A 174 9.98 6.04 13.18
CA ALA A 174 10.42 6.21 14.57
C ALA A 174 10.09 5.02 15.48
N GLY A 175 9.23 4.10 15.01
CA GLY A 175 8.90 2.86 15.71
C GLY A 175 7.82 2.99 16.80
N ASP A 176 7.29 4.19 17.02
CA ASP A 176 6.34 4.52 18.10
C ASP A 176 4.87 4.43 17.67
N TRP A 177 4.58 4.55 16.37
CA TRP A 177 3.23 4.45 15.81
C TRP A 177 3.10 3.34 14.76
N VAL A 178 1.90 2.76 14.69
CA VAL A 178 1.38 2.09 13.51
C VAL A 178 0.11 2.82 13.06
N ILE A 179 -0.01 3.11 11.77
CA ILE A 179 -1.27 3.57 11.17
C ILE A 179 -1.92 2.42 10.44
N ALA A 180 -3.25 2.38 10.40
CA ALA A 180 -3.98 1.37 9.66
C ALA A 180 -5.33 1.93 9.20
N THR A 181 -5.99 1.24 8.28
CA THR A 181 -7.42 1.47 8.04
C THR A 181 -8.21 0.50 8.89
N VAL A 182 -9.31 0.94 9.51
CA VAL A 182 -10.32 0.06 10.08
C VAL A 182 -11.65 0.28 9.39
N HIS A 183 -12.41 -0.79 9.18
CA HIS A 183 -13.78 -0.69 8.67
C HIS A 183 -14.77 -0.30 9.78
N GLU A 184 -14.51 -0.77 11.01
CA GLU A 184 -15.31 -0.46 12.20
C GLU A 184 -14.45 -0.62 13.45
N HIS A 185 -14.74 0.18 14.47
CA HIS A 185 -14.16 0.10 15.81
C HIS A 185 -15.25 0.38 16.86
N ALA A 186 -15.04 -0.01 18.12
CA ALA A 186 -16.02 0.19 19.19
C ALA A 186 -16.40 1.67 19.39
N ASP A 187 -15.46 2.58 19.13
CA ASP A 187 -15.61 4.02 19.36
C ASP A 187 -15.92 4.84 18.09
N PHE A 188 -15.70 4.29 16.90
CA PHE A 188 -15.83 5.00 15.62
C PHE A 188 -16.05 4.04 14.45
N GLY A 189 -16.63 4.53 13.34
CA GLY A 189 -16.85 3.73 12.13
C GLY A 189 -15.57 3.57 11.30
N HIS A 190 -15.73 3.49 9.98
CA HIS A 190 -14.62 3.43 9.03
C HIS A 190 -13.67 4.63 9.19
N ALA A 191 -12.39 4.38 9.41
CA ALA A 191 -11.39 5.43 9.65
C ALA A 191 -9.96 4.97 9.39
N ILE A 192 -9.08 5.93 9.11
CA ILE A 192 -7.64 5.76 9.33
C ILE A 192 -7.35 5.97 10.82
N VAL A 193 -6.72 4.99 11.45
CA VAL A 193 -6.34 5.02 12.86
C VAL A 193 -4.84 5.20 13.04
N ALA A 194 -4.47 5.81 14.17
CA ALA A 194 -3.13 5.77 14.72
C ALA A 194 -3.14 4.93 16.00
N ILE A 195 -2.22 3.98 16.06
CA ILE A 195 -1.99 3.05 17.16
C ILE A 195 -0.65 3.44 17.80
N ASP A 196 -0.73 3.97 19.01
CA ASP A 196 0.42 4.28 19.84
C ASP A 196 0.97 2.98 20.43
N LEU A 197 2.20 2.62 20.10
CA LEU A 197 2.81 1.37 20.56
C LEU A 197 3.41 1.47 21.98
N GLN A 198 3.52 2.67 22.55
CA GLN A 198 4.02 2.84 23.91
C GLN A 198 2.94 2.52 24.94
N ASP A 199 1.74 3.06 24.74
CA ASP A 199 0.62 2.93 25.69
C ASP A 199 -0.57 2.12 25.13
N ILE A 200 -0.45 1.57 23.92
CA ILE A 200 -1.47 0.76 23.23
C ILE A 200 -2.80 1.53 23.10
N ARG A 201 -2.68 2.80 22.70
CA ARG A 201 -3.80 3.72 22.47
C ARG A 201 -4.17 3.72 20.98
N ILE A 202 -5.42 3.40 20.67
CA ILE A 202 -5.95 3.43 19.31
C ILE A 202 -6.87 4.65 19.17
N SER A 203 -6.63 5.46 18.15
CA SER A 203 -7.44 6.65 17.89
C SER A 203 -7.64 6.88 16.40
N ALA A 204 -8.84 7.29 16.00
CA ALA A 204 -9.08 7.75 14.63
C ALA A 204 -8.34 9.07 14.38
N LEU A 205 -7.60 9.16 13.27
CA LEU A 205 -6.98 10.41 12.86
C LEU A 205 -8.06 11.45 12.55
N LYS A 206 -7.92 12.65 13.10
CA LYS A 206 -8.90 13.72 12.88
C LYS A 206 -8.64 14.40 11.54
N GLY A 207 -9.64 14.44 10.66
CA GLY A 207 -9.55 15.02 9.31
C GLY A 207 -10.73 15.93 9.00
N HIS A 208 -10.57 16.78 7.97
CA HIS A 208 -11.70 17.53 7.43
C HIS A 208 -12.51 16.59 6.53
N ALA A 209 -13.81 16.48 6.74
CA ALA A 209 -14.71 15.80 5.83
C ALA A 209 -14.71 16.54 4.48
N ALA A 210 -13.94 16.04 3.52
CA ALA A 210 -14.08 16.45 2.14
C ALA A 210 -15.38 15.80 1.62
N LEU A 211 -16.46 16.57 1.65
CA LEU A 211 -17.62 16.42 0.77
C LEU A 211 -18.24 15.01 0.67
N HIS A 212 -18.96 14.55 1.71
CA HIS A 212 -20.34 14.00 1.62
C HIS A 212 -20.77 13.38 2.95
N LEU A 213 -21.84 13.96 3.51
CA LEU A 213 -22.89 13.37 4.34
C LEU A 213 -22.51 12.32 5.42
N ARG A 214 -22.52 12.81 6.67
CA ARG A 214 -22.93 12.09 7.90
C ARG A 214 -22.06 10.93 8.41
N LEU A 215 -20.75 11.09 8.57
CA LEU A 215 -20.03 10.37 9.63
C LEU A 215 -19.08 11.32 10.38
N LYS A 216 -19.04 11.15 11.70
CA LYS A 216 -18.39 12.00 12.70
C LYS A 216 -16.87 11.98 12.47
N GLU A 217 -16.25 13.16 12.48
CA GLU A 217 -14.82 13.46 12.67
C GLU A 217 -13.79 12.37 12.28
N GLY A 218 -13.09 12.53 11.15
CA GLY A 218 -11.97 11.64 10.80
C GLY A 218 -11.33 11.91 9.44
N VAL A 219 -10.07 11.50 9.25
CA VAL A 219 -9.48 11.31 7.92
C VAL A 219 -10.19 10.09 7.33
N ASN A 220 -11.20 10.35 6.50
CA ASN A 220 -11.88 9.30 5.76
C ASN A 220 -10.96 8.76 4.66
N GLY A 221 -11.16 7.51 4.28
CA GLY A 221 -10.33 6.84 3.28
C GLY A 221 -9.65 5.57 3.76
N CYS A 222 -8.74 5.06 2.95
CA CYS A 222 -8.10 3.76 3.14
C CYS A 222 -6.60 3.83 2.78
N ARG A 223 -5.87 2.77 3.17
CA ARG A 223 -4.49 2.49 2.75
C ARG A 223 -3.52 3.62 3.10
N PRO A 224 -3.42 3.97 4.39
CA PRO A 224 -2.47 4.97 4.83
C PRO A 224 -1.05 4.41 4.71
N ASP A 225 -0.12 5.29 4.38
CA ASP A 225 1.31 4.98 4.37
C ASP A 225 2.13 6.17 4.89
N PHE A 226 3.23 5.88 5.59
CA PHE A 226 4.13 6.88 6.15
C PHE A 226 5.21 7.27 5.16
N SER A 227 5.53 8.56 5.08
CA SER A 227 6.83 8.95 4.51
C SER A 227 7.97 8.35 5.32
N TRP A 228 9.08 8.06 4.66
CA TRP A 228 10.27 7.45 5.25
C TRP A 228 10.92 8.27 6.38
N ASP A 229 10.61 9.57 6.48
CA ASP A 229 11.01 10.43 7.59
C ASP A 229 9.97 10.53 8.73
N GLY A 230 8.83 9.86 8.59
CA GLY A 230 7.71 9.80 9.53
C GLY A 230 6.90 11.09 9.64
N LYS A 231 7.18 12.12 8.83
CA LYS A 231 6.53 13.43 8.96
C LYS A 231 5.24 13.54 8.17
N MET A 232 5.07 12.74 7.14
CA MET A 232 3.95 12.80 6.21
C MET A 232 3.21 11.47 6.15
N LEU A 233 1.95 11.56 5.72
CA LEU A 233 1.12 10.45 5.31
C LEU A 233 0.79 10.59 3.83
N CYS A 234 0.60 9.47 3.14
CA CYS A 234 -0.32 9.41 2.00
C CYS A 234 -1.47 8.44 2.28
N TRP A 235 -2.60 8.65 1.61
CA TRP A 235 -3.77 7.76 1.70
C TRP A 235 -4.75 8.02 0.54
N ASN A 236 -5.69 7.09 0.36
CA ASN A 236 -6.83 7.26 -0.54
C ASN A 236 -8.03 7.82 0.23
N PRO A 237 -8.39 9.12 0.16
CA PRO A 237 -9.61 9.62 0.82
C PRO A 237 -10.91 9.10 0.18
N ASP A 238 -10.81 8.72 -1.10
CA ASP A 238 -11.85 8.15 -1.94
C ASP A 238 -11.17 7.27 -3.00
N ASP A 239 -11.97 6.63 -3.87
CA ASP A 239 -11.45 5.75 -4.93
C ASP A 239 -10.73 6.51 -6.06
N TYR A 240 -10.79 7.84 -6.09
CA TYR A 240 -10.34 8.66 -7.22
C TYR A 240 -9.09 9.47 -6.91
N HIS A 241 -8.69 9.64 -5.66
CA HIS A 241 -7.54 10.46 -5.30
C HIS A 241 -6.54 9.74 -4.39
N ILE A 242 -5.28 10.16 -4.51
CA ILE A 242 -4.24 9.95 -3.49
C ILE A 242 -3.94 11.32 -2.87
N TYR A 243 -4.01 11.40 -1.54
CA TYR A 243 -3.73 12.61 -0.78
C TYR A 243 -2.44 12.47 -0.01
N VAL A 244 -1.80 13.60 0.29
CA VAL A 244 -0.70 13.71 1.24
C VAL A 244 -0.98 14.74 2.30
N ALA A 245 -0.52 14.51 3.52
CA ALA A 245 -0.62 15.46 4.63
C ALA A 245 0.50 15.25 5.65
N ARG A 246 0.74 16.24 6.51
CA ARG A 246 1.58 16.04 7.69
C ARG A 246 0.89 15.07 8.67
N PHE A 247 1.63 14.08 9.17
CA PHE A 247 1.17 13.23 10.25
C PHE A 247 1.07 14.02 11.55
N SER A 248 -0.06 13.89 12.24
CA SER A 248 -0.26 14.47 13.56
C SER A 248 -1.39 13.72 14.28
N PRO A 249 -1.10 12.76 15.17
CA PRO A 249 -2.13 11.90 15.75
C PRO A 249 -3.17 12.69 16.57
N ASP A 250 -2.75 13.76 17.25
CA ASP A 250 -3.65 14.56 18.10
C ASP A 250 -4.21 15.83 17.43
N ARG A 251 -3.90 16.09 16.14
CA ARG A 251 -4.35 17.31 15.45
C ARG A 251 -5.04 17.00 14.13
N LEU A 252 -5.74 18.00 13.62
CA LEU A 252 -6.39 17.94 12.33
C LEU A 252 -5.37 17.75 11.20
N VAL A 253 -5.52 16.66 10.46
CA VAL A 253 -4.81 16.36 9.23
C VAL A 253 -5.50 17.07 8.07
N ARG A 254 -4.74 17.88 7.34
CA ARG A 254 -5.21 18.61 6.14
C ARG A 254 -4.48 18.08 4.92
N GLY A 255 -5.18 17.26 4.14
CA GLY A 255 -4.64 16.68 2.92
C GLY A 255 -4.71 17.60 1.72
N ARG A 256 -3.79 17.40 0.79
CA ARG A 256 -3.87 17.85 -0.59
C ARG A 256 -3.75 16.64 -1.51
N ALA A 257 -4.44 16.68 -2.65
CA ALA A 257 -4.28 15.66 -3.66
C ALA A 257 -2.83 15.67 -4.21
N VAL A 258 -2.35 14.52 -4.67
CA VAL A 258 -1.11 14.35 -5.45
C VAL A 258 -1.34 13.53 -6.71
N ALA A 259 -2.37 12.69 -6.71
CA ALA A 259 -2.82 11.95 -7.88
C ALA A 259 -4.35 11.95 -7.94
N GLN A 260 -4.87 11.91 -9.16
CA GLN A 260 -6.30 11.80 -9.45
C GLN A 260 -6.52 10.83 -10.62
N ALA A 261 -7.47 9.92 -10.47
CA ALA A 261 -7.94 9.03 -11.52
C ALA A 261 -8.78 9.80 -12.56
N PRO A 262 -8.82 9.35 -13.83
CA PRO A 262 -9.76 9.89 -14.82
C PRO A 262 -11.20 9.50 -14.47
N GLU A 263 -12.18 10.13 -15.14
CA GLU A 263 -13.58 9.77 -14.98
C GLU A 263 -13.81 8.28 -15.27
N GLY A 264 -14.45 7.58 -14.34
CA GLY A 264 -14.67 6.12 -14.42
C GLY A 264 -13.46 5.25 -14.04
N GLY A 265 -12.32 5.85 -13.71
CA GLY A 265 -11.15 5.16 -13.19
C GLY A 265 -11.09 5.16 -11.66
N SER A 266 -10.08 4.47 -11.11
CA SER A 266 -9.77 4.46 -9.68
C SER A 266 -8.26 4.42 -9.44
N VAL A 267 -7.81 4.98 -8.32
CA VAL A 267 -6.45 4.86 -7.79
C VAL A 267 -6.44 3.96 -6.57
N TYR A 268 -5.28 3.38 -6.25
CA TYR A 268 -5.14 2.40 -5.19
C TYR A 268 -3.71 2.36 -4.64
N HIS A 269 -3.59 2.50 -3.32
CA HIS A 269 -2.35 2.41 -2.53
C HIS A 269 -1.30 3.42 -2.98
N GLY A 270 -1.10 4.48 -2.18
CA GLY A 270 0.01 5.40 -2.37
C GLY A 270 1.16 4.98 -1.47
N ASP A 271 2.39 5.08 -1.96
CA ASP A 271 3.60 4.78 -1.20
C ASP A 271 4.68 5.86 -1.46
N TRP A 272 5.40 6.23 -0.40
CA TRP A 272 6.44 7.25 -0.46
C TRP A 272 7.78 6.69 -0.90
N SER A 273 8.43 7.37 -1.83
CA SER A 273 9.86 7.17 -2.06
C SER A 273 10.71 7.49 -0.82
N PRO A 274 11.84 6.78 -0.59
CA PRO A 274 12.77 7.02 0.52
C PRO A 274 13.29 8.45 0.66
N ASP A 275 13.44 9.17 -0.47
CA ASP A 275 13.88 10.57 -0.48
C ASP A 275 12.73 11.58 -0.29
N GLY A 276 11.49 11.10 -0.17
CA GLY A 276 10.28 11.89 0.01
C GLY A 276 9.85 12.71 -1.22
N GLN A 277 10.46 12.47 -2.39
CA GLN A 277 10.21 13.30 -3.58
C GLN A 277 9.08 12.79 -4.47
N TYR A 278 8.74 11.50 -4.35
CA TYR A 278 7.79 10.80 -5.21
C TYR A 278 6.78 9.99 -4.41
N ILE A 279 5.61 9.79 -5.03
CA ILE A 279 4.55 8.88 -4.59
C ILE A 279 4.31 7.87 -5.72
N ALA A 280 4.46 6.59 -5.44
CA ALA A 280 4.03 5.52 -6.35
C ALA A 280 2.59 5.14 -6.02
N TYR A 281 1.82 4.78 -7.03
CA TYR A 281 0.44 4.35 -6.84
C TYR A 281 -0.01 3.44 -7.97
N SER A 282 -1.05 2.64 -7.68
CA SER A 282 -1.73 1.85 -8.69
C SER A 282 -2.91 2.64 -9.23
N MET A 283 -3.20 2.55 -10.52
CA MET A 283 -4.40 3.12 -11.09
C MET A 283 -5.00 2.17 -12.13
N THR A 284 -6.32 2.11 -12.21
CA THR A 284 -6.98 1.44 -13.33
C THR A 284 -6.59 2.17 -14.61
N ALA A 285 -6.04 1.46 -15.59
CA ALA A 285 -5.85 2.03 -16.91
C ALA A 285 -7.21 2.49 -17.46
N ASP A 286 -7.30 3.66 -18.08
CA ASP A 286 -8.54 4.30 -18.55
C ASP A 286 -9.46 3.30 -19.30
N VAL A 287 -10.42 2.72 -18.58
CA VAL A 287 -11.26 1.63 -19.07
C VAL A 287 -12.48 2.25 -19.76
N LYS A 288 -12.30 2.80 -20.97
CA LYS A 288 -13.38 2.79 -21.98
C LYS A 288 -13.62 1.37 -22.51
N SER A 289 -13.60 0.35 -21.64
CA SER A 289 -14.04 -1.00 -21.99
C SER A 289 -15.50 -1.18 -21.58
N SER A 290 -16.34 -1.45 -22.57
CA SER A 290 -17.73 -1.84 -22.40
C SER A 290 -17.89 -3.26 -21.82
N ASN A 291 -16.79 -3.99 -21.57
CA ASN A 291 -16.83 -5.37 -21.09
C ASN A 291 -16.58 -5.44 -19.57
N ALA A 292 -17.60 -5.91 -18.83
CA ALA A 292 -17.55 -6.06 -17.38
C ALA A 292 -16.44 -7.03 -16.91
N ARG A 293 -15.95 -7.93 -17.77
CA ARG A 293 -14.82 -8.84 -17.46
C ARG A 293 -13.44 -8.17 -17.49
N THR A 294 -13.33 -6.95 -18.03
CA THR A 294 -12.08 -6.17 -18.14
C THR A 294 -12.09 -4.92 -17.27
N ARG A 295 -13.10 -4.73 -16.41
CA ARG A 295 -13.05 -3.71 -15.35
C ARG A 295 -11.91 -4.06 -14.40
N GLY A 296 -10.89 -3.19 -14.32
CA GLY A 296 -9.83 -3.31 -13.31
C GLY A 296 -8.55 -3.96 -13.80
N LEU A 297 -8.03 -3.52 -14.95
CA LEU A 297 -6.61 -3.71 -15.25
C LEU A 297 -5.85 -2.53 -14.63
N TRP A 298 -4.95 -2.83 -13.70
CA TRP A 298 -4.22 -1.85 -12.91
C TRP A 298 -2.78 -1.78 -13.40
N ASP A 299 -2.27 -0.55 -13.46
CA ASP A 299 -0.87 -0.24 -13.75
C ASP A 299 -0.28 0.60 -12.63
N ILE A 300 1.06 0.57 -12.54
CA ILE A 300 1.83 1.39 -11.61
C ILE A 300 2.15 2.73 -12.25
N PHE A 301 1.99 3.79 -11.45
CA PHE A 301 2.35 5.16 -11.77
C PHE A 301 3.23 5.71 -10.66
N ALA A 302 4.03 6.73 -10.99
CA ALA A 302 4.72 7.55 -10.01
C ALA A 302 4.43 9.03 -10.29
N ALA A 303 4.18 9.80 -9.23
CA ALA A 303 4.06 11.25 -9.30
C ALA A 303 5.10 11.90 -8.39
N ARG A 304 5.48 13.14 -8.71
CA ARG A 304 6.16 13.97 -7.70
C ARG A 304 5.23 14.16 -6.51
N ALA A 305 5.79 14.18 -5.32
CA ALA A 305 5.03 14.35 -4.08
C ALA A 305 4.29 15.69 -4.02
N ASP A 306 4.66 16.68 -4.83
CA ASP A 306 3.92 17.95 -4.99
C ASP A 306 2.70 17.84 -5.93
N GLY A 307 2.51 16.71 -6.61
CA GLY A 307 1.42 16.47 -7.57
C GLY A 307 1.61 17.16 -8.93
N SER A 308 2.78 17.75 -9.20
CA SER A 308 3.01 18.57 -10.41
C SER A 308 3.08 17.77 -11.70
N VAL A 309 3.59 16.54 -11.64
CA VAL A 309 3.75 15.64 -12.80
C VAL A 309 3.71 14.19 -12.33
N TYR A 310 3.10 13.34 -13.15
CA TYR A 310 3.08 11.89 -12.99
C TYR A 310 3.62 11.20 -14.25
N VAL A 311 4.05 9.95 -14.14
CA VAL A 311 4.44 9.08 -15.24
C VAL A 311 3.96 7.65 -15.00
N GLN A 312 3.56 6.95 -16.07
CA GLN A 312 3.18 5.53 -16.02
C GLN A 312 4.42 4.64 -16.09
N LEU A 313 4.47 3.59 -15.27
CA LEU A 313 5.62 2.69 -15.14
C LEU A 313 5.36 1.29 -15.71
N THR A 314 4.13 0.78 -15.61
CA THR A 314 3.71 -0.47 -16.27
C THR A 314 2.65 -0.18 -17.34
N PHE A 315 2.62 -0.99 -18.40
CA PHE A 315 1.79 -0.76 -19.59
C PHE A 315 1.10 -2.05 -20.09
N ASP A 316 1.27 -3.14 -19.35
CA ASP A 316 0.82 -4.47 -19.72
C ASP A 316 -0.60 -4.76 -19.22
N HIS A 317 -1.18 -3.83 -18.44
CA HIS A 317 -2.51 -3.95 -17.88
C HIS A 317 -2.64 -5.21 -17.02
N ALA A 318 -1.54 -5.69 -16.43
CA ALA A 318 -1.47 -6.99 -15.77
C ALA A 318 -1.95 -6.97 -14.31
N ASN A 319 -2.84 -6.03 -13.95
CA ASN A 319 -3.33 -5.86 -12.58
C ASN A 319 -2.17 -5.66 -11.58
N SER A 320 -1.21 -4.83 -11.98
CA SER A 320 -0.07 -4.43 -11.17
C SER A 320 -0.53 -3.50 -10.05
N LYS A 321 -0.25 -3.84 -8.79
CA LYS A 321 -0.77 -3.15 -7.59
C LYS A 321 0.25 -3.06 -6.46
N GLN A 322 -0.04 -2.18 -5.50
CA GLN A 322 0.70 -1.99 -4.24
C GLN A 322 2.19 -1.81 -4.48
N PRO A 323 2.56 -0.72 -5.19
CA PRO A 323 3.94 -0.38 -5.34
C PRO A 323 4.53 0.04 -3.99
N GLU A 324 5.73 -0.44 -3.71
CA GLU A 324 6.52 -0.14 -2.52
C GLU A 324 7.91 0.32 -2.97
N PHE A 325 8.21 1.60 -2.78
CA PHE A 325 9.52 2.16 -3.06
C PHE A 325 10.52 1.68 -2.04
N PHE A 326 11.74 1.47 -2.50
CA PHE A 326 12.87 1.20 -1.62
C PHE A 326 14.18 1.65 -2.25
N SER A 327 15.17 1.87 -1.39
CA SER A 327 16.56 2.02 -1.82
C SER A 327 17.22 0.64 -1.83
N PRO A 328 17.77 0.17 -2.96
CA PRO A 328 18.61 -1.02 -2.92
C PRO A 328 19.87 -0.75 -2.07
N ALA A 329 20.38 -1.82 -1.44
CA ALA A 329 21.62 -1.80 -0.69
C ALA A 329 22.87 -1.66 -1.60
#